data_AF-A0A1F2PDA8-F1
#
_entry.id   AF-A0A1F2PDA8-F1
#
_cell.length_a   1.000
_cell.length_b   1.000
_cell.length_c   1.000
_cell.angle_alpha   90.00
_cell.angle_beta   90.00
_cell.angle_gamma   90.00
#
_symmetry.space_group_name_H-M   'P 1'
#
loop_
_entity.id
_entity.type
_entity.pdbx_description
1 polymer ?
#
loop_
_entity_poly.entity_id
_entity_poly.type
_entity_poly.pdbx_seq_one_letter_code
_entity_poly.pdbx_strand_id
1 'polypeptide(L)'
;MILLFRKQKANTEDKSERDKIRRSLLKLTRNLGYEVGYYRHSEIGWVDKEYAKILAEAKKYQLEEEIRKIYALSKKKGARERGRAISKGLSKKALSETRSTDKQKSFTASKIEKQQDSEEDTISELTQRFLDIFVHNDIPEVTSKPNVLERTPVVDHPSFLNSLQFLRRR
;
A
#
# COMPACT_ATOMS: atom_id res chain seq x y z
N MET A 1 -35.70 -51.12 2.35
CA MET A 1 -35.15 -50.09 3.27
C MET A 1 -33.73 -49.64 2.86
N ILE A 2 -33.44 -49.45 1.57
CA ILE A 2 -32.06 -49.20 1.04
C ILE A 2 -31.93 -47.80 0.41
N LEU A 3 -33.04 -47.15 0.05
CA LEU A 3 -33.03 -45.85 -0.66
C LEU A 3 -32.70 -44.64 0.25
N LEU A 4 -32.86 -44.77 1.58
CA LEU A 4 -32.61 -43.68 2.52
C LEU A 4 -31.10 -43.39 2.70
N PHE A 5 -30.26 -44.43 2.71
CA PHE A 5 -28.81 -44.29 2.88
C PHE A 5 -28.10 -43.68 1.68
N ARG A 6 -28.59 -43.94 0.46
CA ARG A 6 -27.98 -43.40 -0.77
C ARG A 6 -28.22 -41.89 -0.91
N LYS A 7 -29.38 -41.41 -0.46
CA LYS A 7 -29.72 -39.98 -0.43
C LYS A 7 -28.88 -39.19 0.59
N GLN A 8 -28.49 -39.81 1.70
CA GLN A 8 -27.61 -39.17 2.68
C GLN A 8 -26.16 -39.00 2.18
N LYS A 9 -25.61 -39.96 1.42
CA LYS A 9 -24.25 -39.84 0.87
C LYS A 9 -24.13 -38.69 -0.15
N ALA A 10 -25.05 -38.61 -1.11
CA ALA A 10 -25.04 -37.55 -2.13
C ALA A 10 -25.13 -36.14 -1.52
N ASN A 11 -25.98 -35.95 -0.50
CA ASN A 11 -26.15 -34.66 0.16
C ASN A 11 -24.90 -34.24 0.98
N THR A 12 -24.13 -35.22 1.48
CA THR A 12 -22.89 -34.97 2.22
C THR A 12 -21.73 -34.59 1.29
N GLU A 13 -21.65 -35.22 0.11
CA GLU A 13 -20.63 -34.95 -0.90
C GLU A 13 -20.79 -33.55 -1.51
N ASP A 14 -22.02 -33.15 -1.86
CA ASP A 14 -22.31 -31.81 -2.38
C ASP A 14 -21.97 -30.69 -1.38
N LYS A 15 -22.16 -30.96 -0.09
CA LYS A 15 -21.81 -30.02 0.99
C LYS A 15 -20.29 -29.89 1.15
N SER A 16 -19.56 -31.00 1.07
CA SER A 16 -18.09 -31.03 1.14
C SER A 16 -17.44 -30.25 0.00
N GLU A 17 -17.94 -30.38 -1.24
CA GLU A 17 -17.43 -29.64 -2.39
C GLU A 17 -17.71 -28.14 -2.28
N ARG A 18 -18.91 -27.74 -1.84
CA ARG A 18 -19.21 -26.32 -1.57
C ARG A 18 -18.27 -25.72 -0.53
N ASP A 19 -17.94 -26.46 0.53
CA ASP A 19 -17.02 -25.96 1.56
C ASP A 19 -15.59 -25.80 1.04
N LYS A 20 -15.11 -26.71 0.18
CA LYS A 20 -13.81 -26.59 -0.47
C LYS A 20 -13.74 -25.34 -1.35
N ILE A 21 -14.77 -25.10 -2.15
CA ILE A 21 -14.87 -23.95 -3.05
C ILE A 21 -14.95 -22.65 -2.24
N ARG A 22 -15.75 -22.62 -1.17
CA ARG A 22 -15.79 -21.46 -0.27
C ARG A 22 -14.39 -21.15 0.28
N ARG A 23 -13.68 -22.16 0.80
CA ARG A 23 -12.32 -21.97 1.35
C ARG A 23 -11.33 -21.48 0.30
N SER A 24 -11.40 -21.98 -0.94
CA SER A 24 -10.50 -21.55 -2.01
C SER A 24 -10.75 -20.09 -2.40
N LEU A 25 -12.00 -19.68 -2.60
CA LEU A 25 -12.35 -18.29 -2.90
C LEU A 25 -11.92 -17.34 -1.77
N LEU A 26 -12.16 -17.73 -0.53
CA LEU A 26 -11.74 -16.94 0.63
C LEU A 26 -10.22 -16.77 0.69
N LYS A 27 -9.46 -17.83 0.37
CA LYS A 27 -8.00 -17.79 0.33
C LYS A 27 -7.51 -16.87 -0.79
N LEU A 28 -8.05 -16.99 -1.99
CA LEU A 28 -7.70 -16.14 -3.14
C LEU A 28 -7.98 -14.67 -2.83
N THR A 29 -9.17 -14.38 -2.31
CA THR A 29 -9.58 -13.02 -1.91
C THR A 29 -8.65 -12.43 -0.86
N ARG A 30 -8.27 -13.23 0.14
CA ARG A 30 -7.35 -12.77 1.20
C ARG A 30 -5.98 -12.43 0.64
N ASN A 31 -5.45 -13.26 -0.25
CA ASN A 31 -4.16 -13.06 -0.87
C ASN A 31 -4.17 -11.81 -1.75
N LEU A 32 -5.16 -11.70 -2.65
CA LEU A 32 -5.30 -10.54 -3.54
C LEU A 32 -5.43 -9.24 -2.74
N GLY A 33 -6.33 -9.21 -1.74
CA GLY A 33 -6.49 -8.03 -0.89
C GLY A 33 -5.21 -7.67 -0.15
N TYR A 34 -4.50 -8.67 0.39
CA TYR A 34 -3.23 -8.46 1.08
C TYR A 34 -2.17 -7.86 0.16
N GLU A 35 -1.98 -8.43 -1.03
CA GLU A 35 -1.00 -7.95 -2.01
C GLU A 35 -1.30 -6.52 -2.46
N VAL A 36 -2.56 -6.22 -2.78
CA VAL A 36 -2.98 -4.86 -3.15
C VAL A 36 -2.66 -3.87 -2.02
N GLY A 37 -2.96 -4.22 -0.77
CA GLY A 37 -2.67 -3.40 0.39
C GLY A 37 -1.18 -3.25 0.68
N TYR A 38 -0.43 -4.34 0.60
CA TYR A 38 1.00 -4.38 0.91
C TYR A 38 1.83 -3.73 -0.19
N TYR A 39 1.59 -4.01 -1.46
CA TYR A 39 2.39 -3.45 -2.56
C TYR A 39 1.86 -2.12 -3.09
N ARG A 40 0.67 -1.68 -2.66
CA ARG A 40 -0.05 -0.50 -3.18
C ARG A 40 -0.30 -0.59 -4.69
N HIS A 41 -0.72 -1.75 -5.16
CA HIS A 41 -1.12 -1.91 -6.56
C HIS A 41 -2.31 -1.00 -6.89
N SER A 42 -2.32 -0.46 -8.11
CA SER A 42 -3.50 0.22 -8.64
C SER A 42 -4.62 -0.80 -8.78
N GLU A 43 -5.80 -0.48 -8.27
CA GLU A 43 -6.98 -1.33 -8.45
C GLU A 43 -7.52 -1.29 -9.88
N ILE A 44 -7.00 -0.39 -10.72
CA ILE A 44 -7.32 -0.36 -12.15
C ILE A 44 -6.47 -1.41 -12.88
N GLY A 45 -7.12 -2.28 -13.66
CA GLY A 45 -6.45 -3.21 -14.56
C GLY A 45 -6.50 -4.66 -14.09
N TRP A 46 -5.34 -5.27 -13.83
CA TRP A 46 -5.28 -6.71 -13.52
C TRP A 46 -5.95 -7.05 -12.18
N VAL A 47 -5.88 -6.16 -11.19
CA VAL A 47 -6.55 -6.33 -9.89
C VAL A 47 -8.05 -6.36 -10.07
N ASP A 48 -8.61 -5.42 -10.82
CA ASP A 48 -10.05 -5.38 -11.15
C ASP A 48 -10.49 -6.64 -11.90
N LYS A 49 -9.73 -7.07 -12.92
CA LYS A 49 -10.00 -8.30 -13.66
C LYS A 49 -10.01 -9.53 -12.76
N GLU A 50 -9.04 -9.66 -11.87
CA GLU A 50 -8.93 -10.81 -10.98
C GLU A 50 -10.01 -10.79 -9.90
N TYR A 51 -10.28 -9.62 -9.32
CA TYR A 51 -11.35 -9.43 -8.35
C TYR A 51 -12.73 -9.68 -8.95
N ALA A 52 -12.97 -9.26 -10.20
CA ALA A 52 -14.20 -9.53 -10.93
C ALA A 52 -14.41 -11.03 -11.18
N LYS A 53 -13.36 -11.80 -11.51
CA LYS A 53 -13.44 -13.26 -11.62
C LYS A 53 -13.84 -13.90 -10.29
N ILE A 54 -13.19 -13.50 -9.20
CA ILE A 54 -13.49 -14.00 -7.86
C ILE A 54 -14.95 -13.70 -7.48
N LEU A 55 -15.44 -12.49 -7.76
CA LEU A 55 -16.84 -12.13 -7.52
C LEU A 55 -17.81 -12.92 -8.38
N ALA A 56 -17.49 -13.16 -9.65
CA ALA A 56 -18.32 -13.96 -10.55
C ALA A 56 -18.46 -15.41 -10.07
N GLU A 57 -17.39 -16.00 -9.52
CA GLU A 57 -17.46 -17.31 -8.88
C GLU A 57 -18.24 -17.28 -7.57
N ALA A 58 -18.03 -16.24 -6.75
CA ALA A 58 -18.71 -16.07 -5.47
C ALA A 58 -20.23 -15.94 -5.61
N LYS A 59 -20.68 -15.29 -6.70
CA LYS A 59 -22.08 -15.13 -7.06
C LYS A 59 -22.81 -16.47 -7.16
N LYS A 60 -22.15 -17.48 -7.71
CA LYS A 60 -22.71 -18.84 -7.86
C LYS A 60 -23.00 -19.50 -6.52
N TYR A 61 -22.33 -19.08 -5.45
CA TYR A 61 -22.44 -19.63 -4.10
C TYR A 61 -23.01 -18.64 -3.08
N GLN A 62 -23.50 -17.48 -3.51
CA GLN A 62 -24.04 -16.41 -2.64
C GLN A 62 -23.03 -15.90 -1.59
N LEU A 63 -21.73 -15.87 -1.95
CA LEU A 63 -20.64 -15.46 -1.05
C LEU A 63 -20.12 -14.03 -1.32
N GLU A 64 -20.79 -13.26 -2.18
CA GLU A 64 -20.29 -11.95 -2.65
C GLU A 64 -20.00 -10.97 -1.52
N GLU A 65 -20.92 -10.84 -0.56
CA GLU A 65 -20.74 -9.91 0.56
C GLU A 65 -19.57 -10.30 1.46
N GLU A 66 -19.40 -11.61 1.71
CA GLU A 66 -18.30 -12.13 2.51
C GLU A 66 -16.96 -11.83 1.83
N ILE A 67 -16.87 -12.03 0.52
CA ILE A 67 -15.68 -11.70 -0.28
C ILE A 67 -15.37 -10.22 -0.24
N ARG A 68 -16.36 -9.34 -0.43
CA ARG A 68 -16.14 -7.87 -0.37
C ARG A 68 -15.57 -7.44 0.98
N LYS A 69 -16.14 -7.96 2.08
CA LYS A 69 -15.66 -7.68 3.45
C LYS A 69 -14.23 -8.17 3.65
N ILE A 70 -13.94 -9.40 3.23
CA ILE A 70 -12.62 -10.01 3.41
C ILE A 70 -11.56 -9.33 2.57
N TYR A 71 -11.87 -8.95 1.33
CA TYR A 71 -10.97 -8.17 0.48
C TYR A 71 -10.56 -6.86 1.15
N ALA A 72 -11.53 -6.08 1.64
CA ALA A 72 -11.27 -4.81 2.32
C ALA A 72 -10.44 -4.98 3.60
N LEU A 73 -10.75 -6.00 4.41
CA LEU A 73 -9.99 -6.31 5.62
C LEU A 73 -8.55 -6.73 5.31
N SER A 74 -8.35 -7.61 4.33
CA SER A 74 -7.03 -8.04 3.89
C SER A 74 -6.21 -6.89 3.31
N LYS A 75 -6.82 -5.98 2.55
CA LYS A 75 -6.19 -4.76 2.04
C LYS A 75 -5.70 -3.86 3.17
N LYS A 76 -6.54 -3.60 4.18
CA LYS A 76 -6.13 -2.86 5.39
C LYS A 76 -4.99 -3.56 6.13
N LYS A 77 -5.04 -4.88 6.25
CA LYS A 77 -3.99 -5.68 6.90
C LYS A 77 -2.65 -5.57 6.16
N GLY A 78 -2.65 -5.73 4.83
CA GLY A 78 -1.45 -5.59 4.01
C GLY A 78 -0.83 -4.20 4.12
N ALA A 79 -1.65 -3.14 4.07
CA ALA A 79 -1.19 -1.76 4.25
C ALA A 79 -0.57 -1.52 5.64
N ARG A 80 -1.20 -2.03 6.71
CA ARG A 80 -0.69 -1.95 8.08
C ARG A 80 0.65 -2.69 8.23
N GLU A 81 0.77 -3.87 7.63
CA GLU A 81 1.98 -4.67 7.70
C GLU A 81 3.13 -4.01 6.94
N ARG A 82 2.87 -3.42 5.77
CA ARG A 82 3.84 -2.58 5.08
C ARG A 82 4.33 -1.42 5.95
N GLY A 83 3.41 -0.68 6.59
CA GLY A 83 3.78 0.42 7.48
C GLY A 83 4.72 -0.05 8.60
N ARG A 84 4.43 -1.21 9.21
CA ARG A 84 5.29 -1.85 10.21
C ARG A 84 6.63 -2.33 9.64
N ALA A 85 6.66 -2.87 8.43
CA ALA A 85 7.88 -3.32 7.78
C ALA A 85 8.81 -2.15 7.47
N ILE A 86 8.25 -1.03 6.98
CA ILE A 86 8.98 0.22 6.73
C ILE A 86 9.53 0.77 8.04
N SER A 87 8.71 0.88 9.11
CA SER A 87 9.19 1.42 10.39
C SER A 87 10.28 0.56 11.01
N LYS A 88 10.17 -0.77 10.93
CA LYS A 88 11.24 -1.70 11.35
C LYS A 88 12.51 -1.59 10.49
N GLY A 89 12.36 -1.36 9.19
CA GLY A 89 13.49 -1.14 8.27
C GLY A 89 14.24 0.14 8.62
N LEU A 90 13.51 1.23 8.85
CA LEU A 90 14.06 2.51 9.29
C LEU A 90 14.72 2.41 10.66
N SER A 91 14.13 1.70 11.63
CA SER A 91 14.72 1.53 12.96
C SER A 91 16.02 0.72 12.91
N LYS A 92 16.11 -0.30 12.05
CA LYS A 92 17.36 -1.06 11.85
C LYS A 92 18.45 -0.20 11.20
N LYS A 93 18.10 0.63 10.22
CA LYS A 93 19.04 1.54 9.56
C LYS A 93 19.57 2.63 10.52
N ALA A 94 18.69 3.19 11.35
CA ALA A 94 19.06 4.13 12.40
C ALA A 94 20.00 3.51 13.45
N LEU A 95 19.79 2.23 13.82
CA LEU A 95 20.71 1.50 14.72
C LEU A 95 22.06 1.17 14.07
N SER A 96 22.11 0.92 12.76
CA SER A 96 23.39 0.68 12.07
C SER A 96 24.19 1.98 11.86
N GLU A 97 23.52 3.10 11.56
CA GLU A 97 24.19 4.40 11.41
C GLU A 97 24.73 4.91 12.75
N THR A 98 23.98 4.75 13.85
CA THR A 98 24.48 5.10 15.20
C THR A 98 25.65 4.20 15.65
N ARG A 99 25.67 2.92 15.30
CA ARG A 99 26.82 2.03 15.59
C ARG A 99 28.08 2.37 14.79
N SER A 100 27.95 3.04 13.64
CA SER A 100 29.10 3.47 12.84
C SER A 100 29.66 4.84 13.26
N THR A 101 28.92 5.63 14.03
CA THR A 101 29.36 6.97 14.47
C THR A 101 29.56 7.10 15.98
N ASP A 102 29.23 6.09 16.79
CA ASP A 102 29.40 6.16 18.25
C ASP A 102 30.80 5.71 18.72
N LYS A 103 31.80 6.49 18.32
CA LYS A 103 32.72 7.03 19.31
C LYS A 103 32.26 8.48 19.54
N GLN A 104 31.67 8.73 20.71
CA GLN A 104 31.26 10.04 21.23
C GLN A 104 29.79 10.42 20.93
N LYS A 105 28.85 10.02 21.79
CA LYS A 105 28.43 10.81 22.97
C LYS A 105 27.21 10.14 23.60
N SER A 106 27.36 9.73 24.85
CA SER A 106 26.26 9.25 25.69
C SER A 106 25.24 10.37 25.93
N PHE A 107 24.12 10.34 25.23
CA PHE A 107 22.89 10.98 25.70
C PHE A 107 22.08 9.94 26.46
N THR A 108 21.91 10.15 27.75
CA THR A 108 21.02 9.39 28.62
C THR A 108 19.58 9.65 28.19
N ALA A 109 19.00 8.74 27.42
CA ALA A 109 17.57 8.72 27.19
C ALA A 109 16.88 8.18 28.45
N SER A 110 16.15 9.04 29.14
CA SER A 110 15.26 8.66 30.24
C SER A 110 14.25 7.61 29.76
N LYS A 111 14.22 6.51 30.51
CA LYS A 111 13.33 5.36 30.38
C LYS A 111 11.86 5.80 30.37
N ILE A 112 11.19 5.71 29.21
CA ILE A 112 9.74 5.82 29.13
C ILE A 112 9.17 4.43 29.41
N GLU A 113 8.57 4.29 30.58
CA GLU A 113 7.82 3.10 30.99
C GLU A 113 6.63 2.88 30.06
N LYS A 114 6.46 1.62 29.65
CA LYS A 114 5.23 1.14 29.02
C LYS A 114 4.17 1.01 30.11
N GLN A 115 3.09 1.78 30.00
CA GLN A 115 1.82 1.40 30.59
C GLN A 115 0.87 0.98 29.47
N GLN A 116 0.42 -0.26 29.61
CA GLN A 116 -0.61 -0.89 28.82
C GLN A 116 -1.97 -0.58 29.45
N ASP A 117 -2.95 -0.41 28.56
CA ASP A 117 -4.37 -0.66 28.77
C ASP A 117 -5.16 0.34 29.63
N SER A 118 -5.94 1.20 28.96
CA SER A 118 -7.40 1.26 29.13
C SER A 118 -8.01 2.01 27.95
N GLU A 119 -9.12 1.47 27.45
CA GLU A 119 -9.97 2.04 26.41
C GLU A 119 -10.72 3.27 26.96
N GLU A 120 -11.19 4.12 26.05
CA GLU A 120 -12.06 5.30 26.29
C GLU A 120 -11.38 6.65 26.59
N ASP A 121 -10.48 7.12 25.71
CA ASP A 121 -10.20 8.56 25.62
C ASP A 121 -10.67 9.17 24.29
N THR A 122 -11.49 10.18 24.48
CA THR A 122 -12.29 10.95 23.53
C THR A 122 -11.54 11.47 22.29
N ILE A 123 -12.21 11.39 21.13
CA ILE A 123 -11.73 11.83 19.80
C ILE A 123 -11.26 13.30 19.80
N SER A 124 -11.68 14.12 20.77
CA SER A 124 -11.30 15.53 20.90
C SER A 124 -9.82 15.75 21.24
N GLU A 125 -9.19 14.89 22.04
CA GLU A 125 -7.81 15.12 22.51
C GLU A 125 -6.77 14.79 21.43
N LEU A 126 -7.08 13.82 20.57
CA LEU A 126 -6.29 13.51 19.38
C LEU A 126 -6.31 14.64 18.34
N THR A 127 -7.43 15.37 18.22
CA THR A 127 -7.50 16.53 17.30
C THR A 127 -6.65 17.71 17.77
N GLN A 128 -6.54 17.94 19.08
CA GLN A 128 -5.69 19.01 19.62
C GLN A 128 -4.20 18.71 19.43
N ARG A 129 -3.76 17.47 19.68
CA ARG A 129 -2.37 17.07 19.41
C ARG A 129 -1.99 17.04 17.94
N PHE A 130 -2.94 16.77 17.03
CA PHE A 130 -2.70 16.89 15.59
C PHE A 130 -2.61 18.34 15.13
N LEU A 131 -3.35 19.27 15.75
CA LEU A 131 -3.31 20.69 15.39
C LEU A 131 -1.97 21.33 15.79
N ASP A 132 -1.40 20.99 16.94
CA ASP A 132 -0.13 21.58 17.39
C ASP A 132 1.09 21.21 16.52
N ILE A 133 1.02 20.10 15.77
CA ILE A 133 2.07 19.71 14.81
C ILE A 133 2.07 20.64 13.58
N PHE A 134 0.96 21.30 13.27
CA PHE A 134 0.81 22.17 12.09
C PHE A 134 0.91 23.68 12.40
N VAL A 135 1.12 24.10 13.65
CA VAL A 135 1.21 25.54 14.01
C VAL A 135 2.62 26.12 13.81
N HIS A 136 3.67 25.30 13.74
CA HIS A 136 5.01 25.77 13.34
C HIS A 136 5.17 25.71 11.82
N ASN A 137 4.29 26.43 11.11
CA ASN A 137 4.57 26.83 9.75
C ASN A 137 5.42 28.11 9.83
N ASP A 138 6.75 27.95 9.79
CA ASP A 138 7.60 28.95 9.16
C ASP A 138 7.17 29.01 7.69
N ILE A 139 6.11 29.74 7.40
CA ILE A 139 5.65 29.99 6.02
C ILE A 139 6.75 30.84 5.40
N PRO A 140 7.55 30.32 4.44
CA PRO A 140 8.49 31.19 3.74
C PRO A 140 7.65 32.23 3.00
N GLU A 141 7.82 33.49 3.38
CA GLU A 141 7.21 34.62 2.69
C GLU A 141 7.57 34.51 1.20
N VAL A 142 6.55 34.58 0.34
CA VAL A 142 6.73 34.44 -1.11
C VAL A 142 7.56 35.62 -1.59
N THR A 143 8.87 35.40 -1.65
CA THR A 143 9.81 36.36 -2.23
C THR A 143 9.42 36.57 -3.69
N SER A 144 9.41 37.85 -4.07
CA SER A 144 8.94 38.36 -5.35
C SER A 144 9.43 37.56 -6.56
N LYS A 145 8.60 37.54 -7.60
CA LYS A 145 8.84 36.92 -8.91
C LYS A 145 10.32 36.93 -9.31
N PRO A 146 10.91 35.78 -9.69
CA PRO A 146 12.27 35.78 -10.21
C PRO A 146 12.33 36.68 -11.44
N ASN A 147 13.37 37.52 -11.48
CA ASN A 147 13.63 38.40 -12.61
C ASN A 147 13.73 37.54 -13.87
N VAL A 148 12.92 37.85 -14.87
CA VAL A 148 12.88 37.13 -16.15
C VAL A 148 14.27 37.24 -16.75
N LEU A 149 15.02 36.14 -16.78
CA LEU A 149 16.26 36.06 -17.54
C LEU A 149 15.92 36.36 -18.99
N GLU A 150 16.49 37.45 -19.50
CA GLU A 150 16.39 37.79 -20.92
C GLU A 150 16.83 36.58 -21.73
N ARG A 151 16.00 36.20 -22.70
CA ARG A 151 16.27 35.08 -23.59
C ARG A 151 17.64 35.30 -24.21
N THR A 152 18.56 34.36 -24.01
CA THR A 152 19.82 34.35 -24.75
C THR A 152 19.49 34.38 -26.25
N PRO A 153 20.16 35.23 -27.04
CA PRO A 153 19.96 35.22 -28.48
C PRO A 153 20.26 33.82 -29.00
N VAL A 154 19.42 33.38 -29.93
CA VAL A 154 19.54 32.11 -30.63
C VAL A 154 20.99 31.90 -31.04
N VAL A 155 21.61 30.84 -30.51
CA VAL A 155 22.93 30.41 -30.96
C VAL A 155 22.75 29.96 -32.40
N ASP A 156 23.41 30.65 -33.33
CA ASP A 156 23.50 30.24 -34.72
C ASP A 156 23.87 28.76 -34.76
N HIS A 157 23.12 28.00 -35.56
CA HIS A 157 23.38 26.60 -35.87
C HIS A 157 24.90 26.31 -35.95
N PRO A 158 25.41 25.26 -35.27
CA PRO A 158 26.81 24.92 -35.41
C PRO A 158 27.09 24.58 -36.88
N SER A 159 28.04 25.28 -37.48
CA SER A 159 28.43 25.16 -38.90
C SER A 159 28.82 23.72 -39.32
N PHE A 160 29.09 22.85 -38.35
CA PHE A 160 29.31 21.42 -38.58
C PHE A 160 28.10 20.72 -39.22
N LEU A 161 26.85 21.17 -38.99
CA LEU A 161 25.66 20.57 -39.63
C LEU A 161 25.59 20.85 -41.14
N ASN A 162 26.23 21.92 -41.62
CA ASN A 162 26.36 22.18 -43.06
C ASN A 162 27.34 21.22 -43.74
N SER A 163 28.24 20.60 -42.98
CA SER A 163 29.18 19.62 -43.56
C SER A 163 28.44 18.37 -44.05
N LEU A 164 27.33 17.95 -43.45
CA LEU A 164 26.62 16.73 -43.83
C LEU A 164 25.92 16.78 -45.21
N GLN A 165 26.01 17.91 -45.94
CA GLN A 165 25.50 18.03 -47.30
C GLN A 165 26.14 17.04 -48.28
N PHE A 166 27.36 16.54 -48.04
CA PHE A 166 28.00 15.54 -48.91
C PHE A 166 27.41 14.12 -48.79
N LEU A 167 26.65 13.82 -47.74
CA LEU A 167 25.96 12.53 -47.57
C LEU A 167 24.62 12.47 -48.31
N ARG A 168 24.14 13.60 -48.84
CA ARG A 168 22.93 13.63 -49.66
C ARG A 168 23.30 13.47 -51.14
N ARG A 169 23.78 12.28 -51.51
CA ARG A 169 23.84 11.84 -52.91
C ARG A 169 22.79 10.74 -53.15
N ARG A 170 22.15 10.89 -54.32
CA ARG A 170 21.14 10.05 -54.95
C ARG A 170 21.52 8.57 -54.98
#